data_AF-A0A956VQC5-F1
#
_entry.id   AF-A0A956VQC5-F1
#
_cell.length_a   1.000
_cell.length_b   1.000
_cell.length_c   1.000
_cell.angle_alpha   90.00
_cell.angle_beta   90.00
_cell.angle_gamma   90.00
#
_symmetry.space_group_name_H-M   'P 1'
#
loop_
_entity.id
_entity.type
_entity.pdbx_description
1 polymer ?
#
loop_
_entity_poly.entity_id
_entity_poly.type
_entity_poly.pdbx_seq_one_letter_code
_entity_poly.pdbx_strand_id
1 'polypeptide(L)'
;DFRLEHPLVHRTPEEIGPVDWVLVGLKATAIEDGRPLIAPLIGDGTRILLLMNGLGLEEIVGGWFGDERVFGGLAFTCINRGEPGVVHHIDYGAVTIGHHLDDPAALDDALALWADATVEVIRAPSLLLARWRKLLWNVPFNGLAVTAGGVTTDVIMGTPDLRAAAESVMREVVAAGNADLAAHGAEARLDVDADIAAMLAATEAMEVYRPSTMIDFVEGRALEVEAIFGEPLRRARTLGLVVPYLELLTALMRALDPARTTRATSG
;
A
#
# COMPACT_ATOMS: atom_id res chain seq x y z
N ASP A 1 -1.28 25.69 -1.18
CA ASP A 1 -1.00 25.56 0.27
C ASP A 1 -2.19 25.99 1.10
N PHE A 2 -2.50 25.24 2.16
CA PHE A 2 -3.49 25.61 3.16
C PHE A 2 -2.93 25.35 4.56
N ARG A 3 -3.51 25.99 5.57
CA ARG A 3 -3.13 25.85 6.97
C ARG A 3 -4.36 25.50 7.79
N LEU A 4 -4.26 24.44 8.59
CA LEU A 4 -5.25 24.12 9.60
C LEU A 4 -4.86 24.89 10.87
N GLU A 5 -5.54 25.99 11.17
CA GLU A 5 -5.19 26.86 12.31
C GLU A 5 -5.50 26.19 13.67
N HIS A 6 -6.58 25.42 13.72
CA HIS A 6 -7.07 24.81 14.95
C HIS A 6 -7.52 23.36 14.73
N PRO A 7 -6.60 22.45 14.31
CA PRO A 7 -6.93 21.04 14.24
C PRO A 7 -7.25 20.52 15.64
N LEU A 8 -8.31 19.71 15.77
CA LEU A 8 -8.58 18.99 17.01
C LEU A 8 -7.57 17.84 17.12
N VAL A 9 -6.64 17.96 18.06
CA VAL A 9 -5.56 16.99 18.28
C VAL A 9 -5.69 16.43 19.68
N HIS A 10 -5.76 15.10 19.76
CA HIS A 10 -5.92 14.35 20.99
C HIS A 10 -4.70 13.47 21.25
N ARG A 11 -4.42 13.17 22.51
CA ARG A 11 -3.28 12.31 22.89
C ARG A 11 -3.61 10.83 22.79
N THR A 12 -4.87 10.48 22.99
CA THR A 12 -5.36 9.10 22.93
C THR A 12 -6.67 9.04 22.15
N PRO A 13 -7.00 7.89 21.54
CA PRO A 13 -8.25 7.72 20.80
C PRO A 13 -9.50 7.81 21.71
N GLU A 14 -9.38 7.49 23.00
CA GLU A 14 -10.49 7.60 23.96
C GLU A 14 -10.93 9.05 24.18
N GLU A 15 -10.02 10.02 24.06
CA GLU A 15 -10.34 11.45 24.16
C GLU A 15 -11.15 11.94 22.95
N ILE A 16 -11.07 11.23 21.81
CA ILE A 16 -11.86 11.50 20.61
C ILE A 16 -13.24 10.86 20.75
N GLY A 17 -13.27 9.58 21.15
CA GLY A 17 -14.48 8.77 21.22
C GLY A 17 -14.99 8.34 19.84
N PRO A 18 -16.22 7.81 19.76
CA PRO A 18 -16.79 7.30 18.51
C PRO A 18 -16.94 8.37 17.43
N VAL A 19 -16.62 8.01 16.19
CA VAL A 19 -16.71 8.88 15.00
C VAL A 19 -17.40 8.18 13.84
N ASP A 20 -17.84 8.91 12.82
CA ASP A 20 -18.43 8.31 11.62
C ASP A 20 -17.40 7.60 10.72
N TRP A 21 -16.20 8.18 10.63
CA TRP A 21 -15.10 7.68 9.79
C TRP A 21 -13.76 7.69 10.52
N VAL A 22 -13.03 6.59 10.42
CA VAL A 22 -11.65 6.46 10.87
C VAL A 22 -10.75 6.29 9.64
N LEU A 23 -9.91 7.28 9.36
CA LEU A 23 -8.89 7.20 8.32
C LEU A 23 -7.58 6.69 8.92
N VAL A 24 -7.13 5.52 8.49
CA VAL A 24 -5.94 4.86 9.03
C VAL A 24 -4.77 5.07 8.07
N GLY A 25 -3.87 5.98 8.44
CA GLY A 25 -2.63 6.29 7.72
C GLY A 25 -1.37 5.79 8.43
N LEU A 26 -1.47 4.74 9.23
CA LEU A 26 -0.32 4.13 9.91
C LEU A 26 0.65 3.51 8.89
N LYS A 27 1.92 3.33 9.28
CA LYS A 27 2.82 2.41 8.56
C LYS A 27 2.35 0.98 8.78
N ALA A 28 2.41 0.13 7.76
CA ALA A 28 2.02 -1.28 7.87
C ALA A 28 2.82 -2.06 8.92
N THR A 29 4.03 -1.60 9.25
CA THR A 29 4.84 -2.14 10.35
C THR A 29 4.20 -2.00 11.72
N ALA A 30 3.23 -1.09 11.90
CA ALA A 30 2.54 -0.84 13.15
C ALA A 30 1.12 -1.43 13.18
N ILE A 31 0.75 -2.28 12.22
CA ILE A 31 -0.61 -2.83 12.15
C ILE A 31 -0.96 -3.64 13.41
N GLU A 32 -0.03 -4.36 14.01
CA GLU A 32 -0.28 -5.14 15.24
C GLU A 32 -0.73 -4.26 16.42
N ASP A 33 -0.27 -3.01 16.47
CA ASP A 33 -0.67 -2.00 17.45
C ASP A 33 -1.93 -1.23 17.03
N GLY A 34 -2.51 -1.53 15.85
CA GLY A 34 -3.62 -0.78 15.26
C GLY A 34 -4.94 -0.97 16.00
N ARG A 35 -5.23 -2.18 16.49
CA ARG A 35 -6.50 -2.47 17.18
C ARG A 35 -6.78 -1.55 18.38
N PRO A 36 -5.87 -1.38 19.36
CA PRO A 36 -6.11 -0.47 20.48
C PRO A 36 -6.21 1.01 20.05
N LEU A 37 -5.62 1.39 18.91
CA LEU A 37 -5.74 2.76 18.39
C LEU A 37 -7.10 3.02 17.73
N ILE A 38 -7.68 2.00 17.11
CA ILE A 38 -8.93 2.13 16.34
C ILE A 38 -10.15 1.85 17.21
N ALA A 39 -10.10 0.85 18.08
CA ALA A 39 -11.27 0.36 18.82
C ALA A 39 -12.05 1.44 19.59
N PRO A 40 -11.42 2.42 20.27
CA PRO A 40 -12.15 3.46 20.99
C PRO A 40 -12.92 4.44 20.09
N LEU A 41 -12.60 4.45 18.79
CA LEU A 41 -13.22 5.31 17.78
C LEU A 41 -14.46 4.66 17.14
N ILE A 42 -14.72 3.39 17.44
CA ILE A 42 -15.78 2.60 16.80
C ILE A 42 -17.11 2.71 17.56
N GLY A 43 -18.12 3.20 16.86
CA GLY A 43 -19.54 3.12 17.21
C GLY A 43 -20.34 2.31 16.17
N ASP A 44 -21.68 2.31 16.32
CA ASP A 44 -22.60 1.44 15.56
C ASP A 44 -22.53 1.65 14.04
N GLY A 45 -22.22 2.87 13.59
CA GLY A 45 -22.14 3.24 12.16
C GLY A 45 -20.73 3.53 11.66
N THR A 46 -19.69 3.38 12.49
CA THR A 46 -18.34 3.81 12.14
C THR A 46 -17.75 2.99 11.00
N ARG A 47 -17.23 3.69 9.99
CA ARG A 47 -16.50 3.14 8.85
C ARG A 47 -15.00 3.39 8.97
N ILE A 48 -14.20 2.51 8.37
CA ILE A 48 -12.74 2.50 8.49
C ILE A 48 -12.14 2.51 7.09
N LEU A 49 -11.35 3.54 6.75
CA LEU A 49 -10.63 3.65 5.47
C LEU A 49 -9.13 3.47 5.69
N LEU A 50 -8.56 2.39 5.16
CA LEU A 50 -7.13 2.08 5.25
C LEU A 50 -6.37 2.67 4.06
N LEU A 51 -5.51 3.67 4.32
CA LEU A 51 -4.65 4.31 3.30
C LEU A 51 -3.24 3.69 3.22
N MET A 52 -3.06 2.58 3.91
CA MET A 52 -1.79 1.88 4.10
C MET A 52 -1.37 1.12 2.83
N ASN A 53 -0.07 0.94 2.62
CA ASN A 53 0.45 0.19 1.46
C ASN A 53 0.50 -1.32 1.72
N GLY A 54 0.34 -2.12 0.66
CA GLY A 54 0.43 -3.58 0.70
C GLY A 54 -0.91 -4.29 0.62
N LEU A 55 -0.90 -5.58 0.96
CA LEU A 55 -2.06 -6.48 1.02
C LEU A 55 -2.26 -7.03 2.44
N GLY A 56 -3.46 -7.57 2.70
CA GLY A 56 -3.77 -8.29 3.94
C GLY A 56 -4.28 -7.41 5.08
N LEU A 57 -4.26 -6.09 4.92
CA LEU A 57 -4.56 -5.14 6.00
C LEU A 57 -6.07 -5.02 6.22
N GLU A 58 -6.84 -5.01 5.14
CA GLU A 58 -8.30 -4.99 5.21
C GLU A 58 -8.85 -6.23 5.91
N GLU A 59 -8.32 -7.41 5.61
CA GLU A 59 -8.73 -8.66 6.24
C GLU A 59 -8.40 -8.69 7.74
N ILE A 60 -7.26 -8.12 8.14
CA ILE A 60 -6.87 -8.00 9.56
C ILE A 60 -7.86 -7.10 10.30
N VAL A 61 -8.15 -5.92 9.74
CA VAL A 61 -9.03 -4.93 10.36
C VAL A 61 -10.49 -5.39 10.34
N GLY A 62 -10.92 -6.03 9.26
CA GLY A 62 -12.23 -6.67 9.12
C GLY A 62 -12.42 -7.77 10.16
N GLY A 63 -11.39 -8.59 10.42
CA GLY A 63 -11.39 -9.56 11.51
C GLY A 63 -11.52 -8.96 12.91
N TRP A 64 -11.22 -7.67 13.11
CA TRP A 64 -11.41 -6.99 14.41
C TRP A 64 -12.77 -6.32 14.56
N PHE A 65 -13.29 -5.74 13.49
CA PHE A 65 -14.43 -4.81 13.56
C PHE A 65 -15.58 -5.13 12.62
N GLY A 66 -15.45 -6.11 11.72
CA GLY A 66 -16.42 -6.47 10.68
C GLY A 66 -15.96 -6.02 9.29
N ASP A 67 -16.13 -6.87 8.28
CA ASP A 67 -15.69 -6.59 6.91
C ASP A 67 -16.53 -5.49 6.24
N GLU A 68 -17.80 -5.35 6.64
CA GLU A 68 -18.79 -4.43 6.07
C GLU A 68 -18.50 -2.95 6.34
N ARG A 69 -17.58 -2.66 7.26
CA ARG A 69 -17.18 -1.28 7.58
C ARG A 69 -15.81 -0.92 7.03
N VAL A 70 -15.13 -1.84 6.36
CA VAL A 70 -13.73 -1.66 5.94
C VAL A 70 -13.65 -1.24 4.47
N PHE A 71 -12.86 -0.20 4.25
CA PHE A 71 -12.53 0.34 2.94
C PHE A 71 -11.02 0.37 2.80
N GLY A 72 -10.55 0.16 1.58
CA GLY A 72 -9.16 0.34 1.21
C GLY A 72 -9.01 1.56 0.32
N GLY A 73 -7.99 2.37 0.62
CA GLY A 73 -7.59 3.52 -0.16
C GLY A 73 -6.16 3.38 -0.65
N LEU A 74 -5.94 3.66 -1.91
CA LEU A 74 -4.64 3.65 -2.56
C LEU A 74 -4.30 5.09 -2.92
N ALA A 75 -3.61 5.77 -2.02
CA ALA A 75 -3.06 7.08 -2.30
C ALA A 75 -1.90 6.96 -3.30
N PHE A 76 -2.02 7.68 -4.42
CA PHE A 76 -0.95 7.96 -5.37
C PHE A 76 -0.56 9.42 -5.16
N THR A 77 0.30 9.64 -4.18
CA THR A 77 0.66 10.98 -3.72
C THR A 77 2.14 11.03 -3.36
N CYS A 78 2.86 12.03 -3.86
CA CYS A 78 4.21 12.35 -3.45
C CYS A 78 4.14 13.31 -2.26
N ILE A 79 3.95 12.77 -1.07
CA ILE A 79 3.89 13.52 0.18
C ILE A 79 5.04 13.13 1.10
N ASN A 80 5.66 14.12 1.75
CA ASN A 80 6.61 13.85 2.82
C ASN A 80 6.26 14.71 4.06
N ARG A 81 6.64 14.18 5.22
CA ARG A 81 6.59 14.94 6.46
C ARG A 81 7.89 15.72 6.59
N GLY A 82 7.77 17.04 6.65
CA GLY A 82 8.89 17.93 6.94
C GLY A 82 9.04 18.12 8.45
N GLU A 83 9.07 19.37 8.87
CA GLU A 83 9.10 19.76 10.27
C GLU A 83 7.84 19.32 11.03
N PRO A 84 7.88 19.26 12.38
CA PRO A 84 6.68 19.01 13.18
C PRO A 84 5.52 19.94 12.79
N GLY A 85 4.41 19.36 12.34
CA GLY A 85 3.23 20.10 11.89
C GLY A 85 3.24 20.54 10.42
N VAL A 86 4.29 20.20 9.66
CA VAL A 86 4.43 20.54 8.24
C VAL A 86 4.38 19.28 7.38
N VAL A 87 3.51 19.30 6.37
CA VAL A 87 3.39 18.27 5.34
C VAL A 87 3.69 18.94 4.00
N HIS A 88 4.65 18.42 3.24
CA HIS A 88 4.89 18.88 1.88
C HIS A 88 4.20 17.92 0.91
N HIS A 89 3.27 18.47 0.14
CA HIS A 89 2.66 17.79 -0.99
C HIS A 89 3.37 18.26 -2.26
N ILE A 90 4.07 17.33 -2.91
CA ILE A 90 4.99 17.65 -4.01
C ILE A 90 4.29 17.45 -5.36
N ASP A 91 3.64 16.31 -5.55
CA ASP A 91 2.98 15.94 -6.81
C ASP A 91 1.98 14.80 -6.58
N TYR A 92 1.10 14.55 -7.56
CA TYR A 92 -0.01 13.59 -7.59
C TYR A 92 -1.00 13.73 -6.42
N GLY A 93 -2.30 13.60 -6.67
CA GLY A 93 -3.31 13.81 -5.61
C GLY A 93 -4.36 12.72 -5.50
N ALA A 94 -4.36 11.76 -6.41
CA ALA A 94 -5.47 10.84 -6.55
C ALA A 94 -5.46 9.76 -5.48
N VAL A 95 -6.65 9.45 -4.95
CA VAL A 95 -6.87 8.31 -4.05
C VAL A 95 -7.86 7.37 -4.70
N THR A 96 -7.44 6.14 -4.98
CA THR A 96 -8.37 5.10 -5.43
C THR A 96 -9.00 4.43 -4.23
N ILE A 97 -10.32 4.42 -4.12
CA ILE A 97 -11.05 3.85 -2.97
C ILE A 97 -11.93 2.68 -3.42
N GLY A 98 -11.91 1.60 -2.65
CA GLY A 98 -12.80 0.45 -2.79
C GLY A 98 -13.31 -0.02 -1.43
N HIS A 99 -14.48 -0.65 -1.42
CA HIS A 99 -15.02 -1.32 -0.23
C HIS A 99 -14.45 -2.75 -0.13
N HIS A 100 -14.20 -3.25 1.08
CA HIS A 100 -13.55 -4.55 1.27
C HIS A 100 -14.35 -5.72 0.66
N LEU A 101 -15.68 -5.64 0.72
CA LEU A 101 -16.59 -6.62 0.13
C LEU A 101 -17.10 -6.23 -1.26
N ASP A 102 -16.49 -5.23 -1.91
CA ASP A 102 -16.87 -4.72 -3.22
C ASP A 102 -18.35 -4.24 -3.33
N ASP A 103 -19.01 -3.97 -2.20
CA ASP A 103 -20.37 -3.37 -2.14
C ASP A 103 -20.40 -1.96 -2.78
N PRO A 104 -21.15 -1.78 -3.90
CA PRO A 104 -21.24 -0.49 -4.57
C PRO A 104 -21.88 0.63 -3.73
N ALA A 105 -22.87 0.31 -2.89
CA ALA A 105 -23.58 1.30 -2.09
C ALA A 105 -22.69 1.79 -0.93
N ALA A 106 -21.96 0.88 -0.29
CA ALA A 106 -20.95 1.25 0.70
C ALA A 106 -19.86 2.15 0.07
N LEU A 107 -19.45 1.82 -1.15
CA LEU A 107 -18.46 2.62 -1.88
C LEU A 107 -18.97 4.02 -2.23
N ASP A 108 -20.24 4.17 -2.62
CA ASP A 108 -20.85 5.49 -2.86
C ASP A 108 -20.74 6.40 -1.64
N ASP A 109 -21.00 5.85 -0.45
CA ASP A 109 -20.88 6.61 0.79
C ASP A 109 -19.43 7.00 1.11
N ALA A 110 -18.46 6.14 0.77
CA ALA A 110 -17.04 6.46 0.93
C ALA A 110 -16.59 7.59 0.00
N LEU A 111 -17.12 7.64 -1.22
CA LEU A 111 -16.84 8.72 -2.18
C LEU A 111 -17.49 10.03 -1.74
N ALA A 112 -18.68 9.98 -1.13
CA ALA A 112 -19.39 11.16 -0.62
C ALA A 112 -18.59 11.89 0.47
N LEU A 113 -17.74 11.20 1.23
CA LEU A 113 -16.82 11.82 2.21
C LEU A 113 -15.93 12.91 1.58
N TRP A 114 -15.62 12.78 0.29
CA TRP A 114 -14.71 13.66 -0.43
C TRP A 114 -15.42 14.69 -1.30
N ALA A 115 -16.75 14.78 -1.25
CA ALA A 115 -17.55 15.63 -2.14
C ALA A 115 -17.13 17.11 -2.10
N ASP A 116 -16.76 17.62 -0.93
CA ASP A 116 -16.30 19.00 -0.72
C ASP A 116 -14.77 19.12 -0.67
N ALA A 117 -14.04 18.03 -0.91
CA ALA A 117 -12.59 18.00 -0.93
C ALA A 117 -12.04 18.25 -2.33
N THR A 118 -10.84 18.83 -2.42
CA THR A 118 -10.12 19.01 -3.69
C THR A 118 -9.37 17.75 -4.13
N VAL A 119 -9.48 16.67 -3.37
CA VAL A 119 -8.80 15.40 -3.64
C VAL A 119 -9.54 14.68 -4.75
N GLU A 120 -8.82 14.31 -5.80
CA GLU A 120 -9.37 13.44 -6.83
C GLU A 120 -9.55 12.03 -6.25
N VAL A 121 -10.78 11.52 -6.28
CA VAL A 121 -11.07 10.17 -5.78
C VAL A 121 -11.53 9.29 -6.93
N ILE A 122 -10.81 8.19 -7.12
CA ILE A 122 -11.08 7.21 -8.16
C ILE A 122 -11.83 6.04 -7.53
N ARG A 123 -12.94 5.65 -8.15
CA ARG A 123 -13.71 4.48 -7.73
C ARG A 123 -12.96 3.19 -8.12
N ALA A 124 -12.80 2.27 -7.18
CA ALA A 124 -12.42 0.88 -7.43
C ALA A 124 -13.60 -0.07 -7.13
N PRO A 125 -14.29 -0.58 -8.16
CA PRO A 125 -15.33 -1.59 -8.00
C PRO A 125 -14.81 -2.92 -7.45
N SER A 126 -13.51 -3.21 -7.64
CA SER A 126 -12.82 -4.31 -6.96
C SER A 126 -11.60 -3.81 -6.24
N LEU A 127 -11.65 -3.81 -4.91
CA LEU A 127 -10.54 -3.35 -4.08
C LEU A 127 -9.31 -4.25 -4.25
N LEU A 128 -9.52 -5.57 -4.30
CA LEU A 128 -8.44 -6.53 -4.45
C LEU A 128 -7.67 -6.33 -5.76
N LEU A 129 -8.39 -6.08 -6.87
CA LEU A 129 -7.77 -5.78 -8.16
C LEU A 129 -6.94 -4.50 -8.10
N ALA A 130 -7.49 -3.45 -7.46
CA ALA A 130 -6.78 -2.19 -7.29
C ALA A 130 -5.47 -2.38 -6.48
N ARG A 131 -5.52 -3.17 -5.41
CA ARG A 131 -4.34 -3.50 -4.58
C ARG A 131 -3.28 -4.24 -5.39
N TRP A 132 -3.65 -5.28 -6.14
CA TRP A 132 -2.71 -5.99 -7.00
C TRP A 132 -2.14 -5.12 -8.12
N ARG A 133 -2.94 -4.24 -8.73
CA ARG A 133 -2.45 -3.27 -9.72
C ARG A 133 -1.43 -2.30 -9.13
N LYS A 134 -1.60 -1.84 -7.89
CA LYS A 134 -0.58 -1.02 -7.22
C LYS A 134 0.67 -1.82 -6.87
N LEU A 135 0.53 -3.08 -6.48
CA LEU A 135 1.67 -3.97 -6.23
C LEU A 135 2.50 -4.28 -7.47
N LEU A 136 1.89 -4.25 -8.66
CA LEU A 136 2.60 -4.35 -9.93
C LEU A 136 3.71 -3.30 -10.06
N TRP A 137 3.51 -2.12 -9.47
CA TRP A 137 4.54 -1.09 -9.38
C TRP A 137 5.37 -1.23 -8.08
N ASN A 138 4.71 -1.34 -6.93
CA ASN A 138 5.39 -1.31 -5.63
C ASN A 138 6.42 -2.43 -5.45
N VAL A 139 6.12 -3.67 -5.85
CA VAL A 139 7.03 -4.80 -5.64
C VAL A 139 8.35 -4.62 -6.40
N PRO A 140 8.36 -4.47 -7.75
CA PRO A 140 9.61 -4.35 -8.49
C PRO A 140 10.37 -3.07 -8.11
N PHE A 141 9.72 -1.91 -8.07
CA PHE A 141 10.43 -0.63 -7.94
C PHE A 141 10.87 -0.35 -6.50
N ASN A 142 10.06 -0.63 -5.47
CA ASN A 142 10.57 -0.53 -4.10
C ASN A 142 11.65 -1.58 -3.82
N GLY A 143 11.42 -2.81 -4.30
CA GLY A 143 12.34 -3.92 -4.03
C GLY A 143 13.70 -3.70 -4.67
N LEU A 144 13.75 -3.42 -5.97
CA LEU A 144 15.00 -3.18 -6.70
C LEU A 144 15.70 -1.91 -6.24
N ALA A 145 14.96 -0.85 -5.91
CA ALA A 145 15.56 0.38 -5.38
C ALA A 145 16.36 0.10 -4.09
N VAL A 146 15.80 -0.70 -3.18
CA VAL A 146 16.46 -1.07 -1.92
C VAL A 146 17.60 -2.07 -2.16
N THR A 147 17.35 -3.16 -2.90
CA THR A 147 18.35 -4.23 -3.08
C THR A 147 19.53 -3.83 -3.95
N ALA A 148 19.39 -2.82 -4.81
CA ALA A 148 20.50 -2.22 -5.55
C ALA A 148 21.24 -1.13 -4.76
N GLY A 149 20.97 -0.97 -3.45
CA GLY A 149 21.72 -0.07 -2.56
C GLY A 149 21.12 1.33 -2.41
N GLY A 150 19.80 1.47 -2.58
CA GLY A 150 19.12 2.75 -2.45
C GLY A 150 19.22 3.59 -3.72
N VAL A 151 18.86 3.03 -4.86
CA VAL A 151 18.85 3.73 -6.16
C VAL A 151 17.47 4.29 -6.50
N THR A 152 17.42 5.30 -7.37
CA THR A 152 16.20 5.90 -7.89
C THR A 152 15.61 5.10 -9.05
N THR A 153 14.35 5.34 -9.40
CA THR A 153 13.64 4.58 -10.46
C THR A 153 14.26 4.76 -11.84
N ASP A 154 14.85 5.90 -12.15
CA ASP A 154 15.57 6.16 -13.42
C ASP A 154 16.81 5.27 -13.57
N VAL A 155 17.51 4.95 -12.48
CA VAL A 155 18.63 3.99 -12.49
C VAL A 155 18.15 2.59 -12.82
N ILE A 156 17.01 2.18 -12.25
CA ILE A 156 16.39 0.88 -12.55
C ILE A 156 15.98 0.82 -14.02
N MET A 157 15.30 1.85 -14.51
CA MET A 157 14.78 1.90 -15.88
C MET A 157 15.88 2.08 -16.94
N GLY A 158 16.96 2.79 -16.61
CA GLY A 158 18.10 3.04 -17.47
C GLY A 158 19.14 1.91 -17.48
N THR A 159 19.06 0.96 -16.55
CA THR A 159 19.96 -0.22 -16.50
C THR A 159 19.24 -1.42 -17.12
N PRO A 160 19.67 -1.95 -18.29
CA PRO A 160 18.95 -3.00 -19.00
C PRO A 160 18.64 -4.24 -18.14
N ASP A 161 19.60 -4.68 -17.34
CA ASP A 161 19.43 -5.86 -16.48
C ASP A 161 18.43 -5.62 -15.33
N LEU A 162 18.39 -4.41 -14.76
CA LEU A 162 17.42 -4.06 -13.72
C LEU A 162 16.03 -3.87 -14.30
N ARG A 163 15.90 -3.29 -15.49
CA ARG A 163 14.62 -3.20 -16.20
C ARG A 163 14.06 -4.59 -16.53
N ALA A 164 14.90 -5.51 -17.00
CA ALA A 164 14.51 -6.90 -17.26
C ALA A 164 14.11 -7.65 -15.97
N ALA A 165 14.82 -7.40 -14.86
CA ALA A 165 14.46 -7.93 -13.55
C ALA A 165 13.11 -7.38 -13.08
N ALA A 166 12.85 -6.08 -13.25
CA ALA A 166 11.58 -5.45 -12.91
C ALA A 166 10.42 -6.10 -13.70
N GLU A 167 10.57 -6.29 -15.01
CA GLU A 167 9.57 -6.95 -15.85
C GLU A 167 9.32 -8.41 -15.41
N SER A 168 10.38 -9.15 -15.07
CA SER A 168 10.27 -10.53 -14.60
C SER A 168 9.47 -10.63 -13.30
N VAL A 169 9.76 -9.75 -12.33
CA VAL A 169 9.00 -9.63 -11.08
C VAL A 169 7.55 -9.21 -11.36
N MET A 170 7.32 -8.26 -12.25
CA MET A 170 5.98 -7.82 -12.62
C MET A 170 5.12 -8.97 -13.17
N ARG A 171 5.69 -9.83 -14.04
CA ARG A 171 4.97 -11.00 -14.58
C ARG A 171 4.54 -11.97 -13.48
N GLU A 172 5.39 -12.21 -12.47
CA GLU A 172 5.04 -13.03 -11.31
C GLU A 172 3.95 -12.37 -10.43
N VAL A 173 4.02 -11.04 -10.24
CA VAL A 173 2.99 -10.29 -9.51
C VAL A 173 1.65 -10.35 -10.21
N VAL A 174 1.60 -10.23 -11.55
CA VAL A 174 0.36 -10.41 -12.32
C VAL A 174 -0.17 -11.82 -12.18
N ALA A 175 0.69 -12.84 -12.28
CA ALA A 175 0.28 -14.23 -12.12
C ALA A 175 -0.31 -14.50 -10.72
N ALA A 176 0.35 -14.01 -9.67
CA ALA A 176 -0.14 -14.10 -8.30
C ALA A 176 -1.46 -13.36 -8.12
N GLY A 177 -1.57 -12.12 -8.62
CA GLY A 177 -2.77 -11.32 -8.52
C GLY A 177 -3.96 -11.92 -9.24
N ASN A 178 -3.77 -12.43 -10.46
CA ASN A 178 -4.85 -13.06 -11.22
C ASN A 178 -5.31 -14.38 -10.58
N ALA A 179 -4.40 -15.16 -10.00
CA ALA A 179 -4.77 -16.38 -9.27
C ALA A 179 -5.54 -16.04 -7.98
N ASP A 180 -5.10 -15.02 -7.24
CA ASP A 180 -5.76 -14.56 -6.02
C ASP A 180 -7.17 -13.99 -6.31
N LEU A 181 -7.29 -13.15 -7.34
CA LEU A 181 -8.58 -12.64 -7.84
C LEU A 181 -9.53 -13.78 -8.20
N ALA A 182 -9.06 -14.77 -8.95
CA ALA A 182 -9.86 -15.94 -9.31
C ALA A 182 -10.29 -16.76 -8.08
N ALA A 183 -9.42 -16.91 -7.08
CA ALA A 183 -9.74 -17.61 -5.83
C ALA A 183 -10.82 -16.89 -5.01
N HIS A 184 -10.93 -15.56 -5.16
CA HIS A 184 -11.98 -14.74 -4.55
C HIS A 184 -13.20 -14.51 -5.46
N GLY A 185 -13.27 -15.19 -6.61
CA GLY A 185 -14.42 -15.11 -7.52
C GLY A 185 -14.53 -13.79 -8.31
N ALA A 186 -13.46 -13.01 -8.39
CA ALA A 186 -13.46 -11.77 -9.15
C ALA A 186 -13.52 -12.04 -10.66
N GLU A 187 -14.38 -11.31 -11.37
CA GLU A 187 -14.50 -11.39 -12.84
C GLU A 187 -13.38 -10.64 -13.56
N ALA A 188 -12.95 -9.51 -12.96
CA ALA A 188 -11.91 -8.66 -13.50
C ALA A 188 -10.51 -9.21 -13.18
N ARG A 189 -9.58 -8.96 -14.10
CA ARG A 189 -8.19 -9.43 -14.01
C ARG A 189 -7.21 -8.38 -14.52
N LEU A 190 -5.96 -8.52 -14.13
CA LEU A 190 -4.84 -7.79 -14.72
C LEU A 190 -4.53 -8.38 -16.10
N ASP A 191 -4.27 -7.52 -17.07
CA ASP A 191 -3.75 -7.88 -18.37
C ASP A 191 -2.22 -7.90 -18.29
N VAL A 192 -1.62 -9.07 -18.50
CA VAL A 192 -0.18 -9.27 -18.32
C VAL A 192 0.64 -8.30 -19.16
N ASP A 193 0.35 -8.19 -20.45
CA ASP A 193 1.22 -7.39 -21.34
C ASP A 193 0.82 -5.91 -21.31
N ALA A 194 -0.47 -5.60 -21.25
CA ALA A 194 -0.94 -4.22 -21.24
C ALA A 194 -0.65 -3.50 -19.91
N ASP A 195 -0.92 -4.13 -18.75
CA ASP A 195 -0.65 -3.50 -17.46
C ASP A 195 0.87 -3.35 -17.21
N ILE A 196 1.70 -4.32 -17.62
CA ILE A 196 3.16 -4.23 -17.50
C ILE A 196 3.71 -3.13 -18.41
N ALA A 197 3.30 -3.11 -19.68
CA ALA A 197 3.74 -2.07 -20.62
C ALA A 197 3.33 -0.67 -20.13
N ALA A 198 2.12 -0.51 -19.61
CA ALA A 198 1.64 0.74 -19.03
C ALA A 198 2.47 1.16 -17.82
N MET A 199 2.78 0.25 -16.89
CA MET A 199 3.58 0.56 -15.70
C MET A 199 5.02 0.93 -16.04
N LEU A 200 5.65 0.22 -16.97
CA LEU A 200 7.00 0.55 -17.44
C LEU A 200 7.03 1.92 -18.14
N ALA A 201 6.09 2.17 -19.06
CA ALA A 201 5.99 3.44 -19.77
C ALA A 201 5.71 4.62 -18.82
N ALA A 202 4.80 4.43 -17.86
CA ALA A 202 4.52 5.44 -16.83
C ALA A 202 5.77 5.75 -16.02
N THR A 203 6.50 4.73 -15.56
CA THR A 203 7.71 4.91 -14.75
C THR A 203 8.86 5.55 -15.51
N GLU A 204 8.99 5.25 -16.80
CA GLU A 204 9.98 5.87 -17.70
C GLU A 204 9.71 7.36 -17.94
N ALA A 205 8.44 7.78 -17.87
CA ALA A 205 8.04 9.17 -18.00
C ALA A 205 8.07 9.97 -16.68
N MET A 206 8.29 9.31 -15.54
CA MET A 206 8.39 9.99 -14.24
C MET A 206 9.69 10.80 -14.16
N GLU A 207 9.66 11.90 -13.39
CA GLU A 207 10.90 12.52 -12.92
C GLU A 207 11.69 11.54 -12.03
N VAL A 208 12.95 11.87 -11.74
CA VAL A 208 13.82 11.08 -10.86
C VAL A 208 13.13 10.88 -9.51
N TYR A 209 12.62 9.67 -9.28
CA TYR A 209 11.77 9.36 -8.13
C TYR A 209 12.47 8.42 -7.15
N ARG A 210 12.29 8.71 -5.86
CA ARG A 210 12.73 7.90 -4.72
C ARG A 210 11.51 7.20 -4.13
N PRO A 211 11.36 5.87 -4.30
CA PRO A 211 10.25 5.14 -3.72
C PRO A 211 10.26 5.22 -2.18
N SER A 212 9.09 5.19 -1.54
CA SER A 212 8.97 5.39 -0.09
C SER A 212 9.77 4.36 0.74
N THR A 213 9.76 3.08 0.33
CA THR A 213 10.54 2.04 1.01
C THR A 213 12.05 2.26 0.86
N MET A 214 12.50 2.86 -0.25
CA MET A 214 13.90 3.23 -0.44
C MET A 214 14.31 4.38 0.48
N ILE A 215 13.43 5.36 0.69
CA ILE A 215 13.66 6.43 1.67
C ILE A 215 13.79 5.83 3.08
N ASP A 216 12.84 4.97 3.48
CA ASP A 216 12.89 4.29 4.78
C ASP A 216 14.19 3.48 4.95
N PHE A 217 14.66 2.81 3.90
CA PHE A 217 15.93 2.06 3.91
C PHE A 217 17.14 2.97 4.11
N VAL A 218 17.25 4.06 3.35
CA VAL A 218 18.37 5.02 3.47
C VAL A 218 18.37 5.71 4.84
N GLU A 219 17.19 5.94 5.41
CA GLU A 219 17.04 6.53 6.75
C GLU A 219 17.14 5.52 7.90
N GLY A 220 17.35 4.22 7.60
CA GLY A 220 17.49 3.16 8.61
C GLY A 220 16.21 2.86 9.39
N ARG A 221 15.04 3.14 8.80
CA ARG A 221 13.71 2.88 9.39
C ARG A 221 13.22 1.48 9.06
N ALA A 222 12.23 1.02 9.82
CA ALA A 222 11.56 -0.25 9.56
C ALA A 222 10.87 -0.23 8.19
N LEU A 223 11.00 -1.32 7.43
CA LEU A 223 10.47 -1.43 6.09
C LEU A 223 9.09 -2.14 6.09
N GLU A 224 8.19 -1.74 5.20
CA GLU A 224 6.85 -2.36 5.04
C GLU A 224 6.92 -3.72 4.28
N VAL A 225 7.89 -4.57 4.63
CA VAL A 225 8.23 -5.78 3.88
C VAL A 225 7.08 -6.78 3.86
N GLU A 226 6.45 -7.03 5.01
CA GLU A 226 5.42 -8.07 5.09
C GLU A 226 4.16 -7.70 4.31
N ALA A 227 3.71 -6.45 4.35
CA ALA A 227 2.52 -6.04 3.60
C ALA A 227 2.77 -5.94 2.09
N ILE A 228 3.95 -5.45 1.66
CA ILE A 228 4.24 -5.23 0.23
C ILE A 228 4.80 -6.48 -0.47
N PHE A 229 5.55 -7.34 0.22
CA PHE A 229 6.24 -8.49 -0.37
C PHE A 229 5.84 -9.82 0.28
N GLY A 230 5.77 -9.84 1.61
CA GLY A 230 5.48 -11.05 2.40
C GLY A 230 4.11 -11.65 2.13
N GLU A 231 3.07 -10.81 2.16
CA GLU A 231 1.68 -11.22 1.95
C GLU A 231 1.40 -11.65 0.50
N PRO A 232 1.82 -10.91 -0.55
CA PRO A 232 1.74 -11.40 -1.92
C PRO A 232 2.42 -12.76 -2.11
N LEU A 233 3.61 -12.94 -1.52
CA LEU A 233 4.33 -14.21 -1.59
C LEU A 233 3.57 -15.33 -0.85
N ARG A 234 2.98 -15.04 0.31
CA ARG A 234 2.18 -16.01 1.07
C ARG A 234 0.95 -16.46 0.28
N ARG A 235 0.25 -15.52 -0.38
CA ARG A 235 -0.91 -15.84 -1.23
C ARG A 235 -0.50 -16.68 -2.43
N ALA A 236 0.56 -16.29 -3.15
CA ALA A 236 1.09 -17.04 -4.28
C ALA A 236 1.44 -18.49 -3.90
N ARG A 237 2.11 -18.69 -2.76
CA ARG A 237 2.45 -20.03 -2.24
C ARG A 237 1.23 -20.85 -1.85
N THR A 238 0.25 -20.23 -1.19
CA THR A 238 -1.02 -20.88 -0.83
C THR A 238 -1.74 -21.40 -2.07
N LEU A 239 -1.64 -20.69 -3.18
CA LEU A 239 -2.23 -21.04 -4.48
C LEU A 239 -1.34 -21.97 -5.33
N GLY A 240 -0.19 -22.42 -4.80
CA GLY A 240 0.71 -23.35 -5.47
C GLY A 240 1.51 -22.74 -6.64
N LEU A 241 1.62 -21.41 -6.71
CA LEU A 241 2.38 -20.74 -7.75
C LEU A 241 3.89 -20.78 -7.50
N VAL A 242 4.64 -20.88 -8.59
CA VAL A 242 6.10 -20.78 -8.60
C VAL A 242 6.47 -19.35 -8.97
N VAL A 243 7.00 -18.60 -7.99
CA VAL A 243 7.32 -17.16 -8.10
C VAL A 243 8.75 -16.85 -7.60
N PRO A 244 9.79 -17.42 -8.25
CA PRO A 244 11.18 -17.34 -7.78
C PRO A 244 11.72 -15.92 -7.65
N TYR A 245 11.33 -14.98 -8.51
CA TYR A 245 11.82 -13.60 -8.41
C TYR A 245 11.19 -12.87 -7.24
N LEU A 246 9.90 -13.03 -7.00
CA LEU A 246 9.22 -12.51 -5.82
C LEU A 246 9.78 -13.14 -4.54
N GLU A 247 10.08 -14.44 -4.55
CA GLU A 247 10.70 -15.14 -3.42
C GLU A 247 12.08 -14.56 -3.07
N LEU A 248 12.95 -14.44 -4.07
CA LEU A 248 14.29 -13.88 -3.90
C LEU A 248 14.22 -12.44 -3.41
N LEU A 249 13.40 -11.61 -4.05
CA LEU A 249 13.26 -10.20 -3.69
C LEU A 249 12.71 -10.04 -2.27
N THR A 250 11.71 -10.83 -1.88
CA THR A 250 11.18 -10.84 -0.51
C THR A 250 12.25 -11.24 0.51
N ALA A 251 13.06 -12.25 0.20
CA ALA A 251 14.15 -12.69 1.09
C ALA A 251 15.20 -11.59 1.29
N LEU A 252 15.61 -10.91 0.22
CA LEU A 252 16.54 -9.79 0.28
C LEU A 252 15.96 -8.62 1.08
N MET A 253 14.70 -8.25 0.83
CA MET A 253 14.02 -7.19 1.57
C MET A 253 13.94 -7.49 3.08
N ARG A 254 13.63 -8.73 3.46
CA ARG A 254 13.61 -9.15 4.88
C ARG A 254 15.00 -9.09 5.53
N ALA A 255 16.07 -9.38 4.78
CA ALA A 255 17.43 -9.32 5.30
C ALA A 255 17.91 -7.87 5.50
N LEU A 256 17.46 -6.96 4.63
CA LEU A 256 17.81 -5.54 4.67
C LEU A 256 16.95 -4.72 5.64
N ASP A 257 15.82 -5.25 6.11
CA ASP A 257 14.94 -4.57 7.07
C ASP A 257 15.59 -4.43 8.46
N PRO A 258 15.91 -3.20 8.91
CA PRO A 258 16.59 -2.96 10.18
C PRO A 258 15.87 -3.52 11.40
N ALA A 259 14.53 -3.59 11.37
CA ALA A 259 13.72 -4.13 12.45
C ALA A 259 13.94 -5.65 12.67
N ARG A 260 14.39 -6.36 11.62
CA ARG A 260 14.72 -7.79 11.67
C ARG A 260 16.19 -8.03 11.95
N THR A 261 17.09 -7.17 11.46
CA THR A 261 18.54 -7.31 11.69
C THR A 261 18.93 -7.05 13.14
N THR A 262 18.24 -6.14 13.83
CA THR A 262 18.45 -5.85 15.26
C THR A 262 18.01 -7.00 16.17
N ARG A 263 16.93 -7.73 15.83
CA ARG A 263 16.49 -8.92 16.59
C ARG A 263 17.46 -10.11 16.45
N ALA A 264 18.17 -10.22 15.33
CA ALA A 264 19.12 -11.31 15.09
C ALA A 264 20.48 -11.13 15.78
N THR A 265 20.82 -9.92 16.22
CA THR A 265 22.09 -9.60 16.90
C THR A 265 21.99 -9.56 18.42
N SER A 266 20.77 -9.70 18.95
CA SER A 266 20.47 -9.75 20.39
C SER A 266 20.19 -11.16 20.93
N GLY A 267 20.52 -12.21 20.16
CA GLY A 267 20.31 -13.62 20.51
C GLY A 267 21.60 -14.39 20.74
#